data_AF-A0A2W4Y4T4-F1
#
_entry.id   AF-A0A2W4Y4T4-F1
#
_cell.length_a   1.000
_cell.length_b   1.000
_cell.length_c   1.000
_cell.angle_alpha   90.00
_cell.angle_beta   90.00
_cell.angle_gamma   90.00
#
_symmetry.space_group_name_H-M   'P 1'
#
loop_
_entity.id
_entity.type
_entity.pdbx_description
1 polymer ?
#
loop_
_entity_poly.entity_id
_entity_poly.type
_entity_poly.pdbx_seq_one_letter_code
_entity_poly.pdbx_strand_id
1 'polypeptide(L)'
;MTRKGRALTLSVSDQEKTQLEHLALAFDQTWGDNPNVSKLVKAIANGELRLAANHDWGRDRINALNRARNLCIDLGYLAEAVAIAELLLERSEINLPLRQEIQAFVERPSTPWRMEIERCIRLQRPFRLTYQDAAGRLWNFTIRHAKIVTYEDRQYLECWCDETEGSRDIEALLHNWSLRLDRIPDEAVISPAEGHWQPQLSTIQVEFWLLNSLAFSYRSKTEADLVNEWLPDQQARRIVRQVNHTFWFFREVRRYGSNCIVVGPEEVRARFAEDVARMNQHYIS
;
A
#
# COMPACT_ATOMS: atom_id res chain seq x y z
N MET A 1 53.08 -7.67 -44.91
CA MET A 1 51.66 -7.80 -45.29
C MET A 1 50.92 -6.53 -44.89
N THR A 2 50.58 -5.70 -45.88
CA THR A 2 49.92 -4.40 -45.70
C THR A 2 48.47 -4.57 -45.25
N ARG A 3 48.16 -4.17 -44.01
CA ARG A 3 46.79 -4.13 -43.47
C ARG A 3 46.04 -2.98 -44.15
N LYS A 4 45.34 -3.25 -45.25
CA LYS A 4 44.42 -2.28 -45.89
C LYS A 4 43.22 -2.06 -44.99
N GLY A 5 43.34 -1.18 -44.00
CA GLY A 5 42.19 -0.65 -43.29
C GLY A 5 41.36 0.20 -44.26
N ARG A 6 40.08 -0.14 -44.45
CA ARG A 6 39.14 0.75 -45.14
C ARG A 6 38.78 1.88 -44.17
N ALA A 7 39.01 3.13 -44.59
CA ALA A 7 38.59 4.28 -43.81
C ALA A 7 37.07 4.43 -43.87
N LEU A 8 36.45 4.72 -42.72
CA LEU A 8 35.04 5.09 -42.61
C LEU A 8 35.00 6.61 -42.38
N THR A 9 34.34 7.34 -43.28
CA THR A 9 34.13 8.79 -43.13
C THR A 9 32.74 9.03 -42.56
N LEU A 10 32.67 9.65 -41.38
CA LEU A 10 31.43 10.06 -40.72
C LEU A 10 31.31 11.59 -40.79
N SER A 11 30.18 12.08 -41.29
CA SER A 11 29.84 13.51 -41.20
C SER A 11 29.11 13.75 -39.89
N VAL A 12 29.71 14.54 -39.01
CA VAL A 12 29.18 14.90 -37.68
C VAL A 12 29.40 16.40 -37.47
N SER A 13 28.51 17.03 -36.72
CA SER A 13 28.69 18.39 -36.23
C SER A 13 29.80 18.47 -35.18
N ASP A 14 30.30 19.68 -34.91
CA ASP A 14 31.29 19.89 -33.85
C ASP A 14 30.77 19.45 -32.47
N GLN A 15 29.47 19.67 -32.20
CA GLN A 15 28.84 19.24 -30.95
C GLN A 15 28.80 17.71 -30.80
N GLU A 16 28.43 17.00 -31.86
CA GLU A 16 28.42 15.53 -31.87
C GLU A 16 29.83 14.96 -31.74
N LYS A 17 30.83 15.61 -32.37
CA LYS A 17 32.23 15.23 -32.23
C LYS A 17 32.70 15.36 -30.79
N THR A 18 32.41 16.47 -30.12
CA THR A 18 32.76 16.67 -28.70
C THR A 18 32.09 15.62 -27.81
N GLN A 19 30.81 15.29 -28.06
CA GLN A 19 30.12 14.23 -27.32
C GLN A 19 30.77 12.85 -27.53
N LEU A 20 31.15 12.51 -28.76
CA LEU A 20 31.86 11.26 -29.06
C LEU A 20 33.23 11.19 -28.38
N GLU A 21 33.96 12.31 -28.29
CA GLU A 21 35.23 12.39 -27.56
C GLU A 21 35.03 12.22 -26.05
N HIS A 22 33.97 12.81 -25.50
CA HIS A 22 33.61 12.65 -24.09
C HIS A 22 33.23 11.21 -23.76
N LEU A 23 32.46 10.54 -24.64
CA LEU A 23 32.13 9.12 -24.52
C LEU A 23 33.38 8.24 -24.63
N ALA A 24 34.31 8.59 -25.53
CA ALA A 24 35.56 7.86 -25.67
C ALA A 24 36.40 7.92 -24.38
N LEU A 25 36.46 9.07 -23.71
CA LEU A 25 37.09 9.20 -22.39
C LEU A 25 36.33 8.39 -21.32
N ALA A 26 35.00 8.49 -21.27
CA ALA A 26 34.18 7.82 -20.26
C ALA A 26 34.25 6.29 -20.32
N PHE A 27 34.55 5.72 -21.50
CA PHE A 27 34.70 4.28 -21.70
C PHE A 27 36.16 3.82 -21.87
N ASP A 28 37.14 4.63 -21.42
CA ASP A 28 38.58 4.34 -21.50
C ASP A 28 39.10 4.03 -22.92
N GLN A 29 38.44 4.60 -23.93
CA GLN A 29 38.78 4.50 -25.34
C GLN A 29 39.74 5.62 -25.72
N THR A 30 40.95 5.59 -25.16
CA THR A 30 41.97 6.63 -25.36
C THR A 30 43.14 6.15 -26.20
N TRP A 31 43.92 7.11 -26.70
CA TRP A 31 45.27 6.90 -27.22
C TRP A 31 46.23 7.79 -26.45
N GLY A 32 46.98 7.20 -25.51
CA GLY A 32 47.64 7.98 -24.47
C GLY A 32 46.59 8.70 -23.63
N ASP A 33 46.78 10.00 -23.40
CA ASP A 33 45.86 10.83 -22.61
C ASP A 33 44.70 11.44 -23.42
N ASN A 34 44.64 11.19 -24.73
CA ASN A 34 43.65 11.81 -25.61
C ASN A 34 42.47 10.87 -25.95
N PRO A 35 41.23 11.38 -26.06
CA PRO A 35 40.06 10.61 -26.50
C PRO A 35 40.25 10.05 -27.92
N ASN A 36 39.81 8.81 -28.14
CA ASN A 36 39.91 8.14 -29.44
C ASN A 36 38.56 7.56 -29.89
N VAL A 37 37.84 8.36 -30.69
CA VAL A 37 36.53 7.98 -31.28
C VAL A 37 36.62 6.73 -32.16
N SER A 38 37.75 6.49 -32.84
CA SER A 38 37.92 5.28 -33.66
C SER A 38 38.03 4.01 -32.81
N LYS A 39 38.60 4.09 -31.61
CA LYS A 39 38.60 2.98 -30.64
C LYS A 39 37.18 2.74 -30.10
N LEU A 40 36.47 3.81 -29.75
CA LEU A 40 35.07 3.75 -29.30
C LEU A 40 34.18 3.02 -30.31
N VAL A 41 34.23 3.41 -31.60
CA VAL A 41 33.43 2.78 -32.66
C VAL A 41 33.82 1.31 -32.88
N LYS A 42 35.12 0.98 -32.78
CA LYS A 42 35.58 -0.41 -32.89
C LYS A 42 35.12 -1.27 -31.71
N ALA A 43 35.16 -0.74 -30.50
CA ALA A 43 34.66 -1.43 -29.31
C ALA A 43 33.15 -1.71 -29.43
N ILE A 44 32.38 -0.78 -30.01
CA ILE A 44 30.97 -1.01 -30.35
C ILE A 44 30.83 -2.12 -31.39
N ALA A 45 31.59 -2.04 -32.49
CA ALA A 45 31.52 -3.02 -33.57
C ALA A 45 31.93 -4.44 -33.13
N ASN A 46 32.87 -4.54 -32.18
CA ASN A 46 33.32 -5.80 -31.60
C ASN A 46 32.39 -6.32 -30.49
N GLY A 47 31.37 -5.56 -30.09
CA GLY A 47 30.47 -5.91 -28.99
C GLY A 47 31.09 -5.78 -27.59
N GLU A 48 32.27 -5.17 -27.48
CA GLU A 48 32.93 -4.79 -26.22
C GLU A 48 32.16 -3.65 -25.53
N LEU A 49 31.56 -2.75 -26.32
CA LEU A 49 30.58 -1.76 -25.88
C LEU A 49 29.23 -2.05 -26.53
N ARG A 50 28.19 -2.25 -25.72
CA ARG A 50 26.84 -2.53 -26.20
C ARG A 50 25.97 -1.30 -26.03
N LEU A 51 25.40 -0.83 -27.14
CA LEU A 51 24.36 0.21 -27.12
C LEU A 51 23.05 -0.44 -26.64
N ALA A 52 22.55 -0.01 -25.48
CA ALA A 52 21.27 -0.46 -24.96
C ALA A 52 20.26 0.69 -25.01
N ALA A 53 19.07 0.43 -25.53
CA ALA A 53 17.93 1.36 -25.64
C ALA A 53 17.32 1.77 -24.28
N ASN A 54 18.04 1.59 -23.17
CA ASN A 54 17.50 1.64 -21.81
C ASN A 54 18.10 2.79 -20.99
N HIS A 55 18.67 3.82 -21.65
CA HIS A 55 19.38 4.92 -21.00
C HIS A 55 18.59 6.25 -20.95
N ASP A 56 17.35 6.26 -21.44
CA ASP A 56 16.47 7.44 -21.48
C ASP A 56 15.08 7.12 -20.90
N TRP A 57 15.03 6.78 -19.61
CA TRP A 57 13.75 6.46 -18.97
C TRP A 57 12.83 7.68 -18.96
N GLY A 58 11.73 7.57 -19.69
CA GLY A 58 10.65 8.54 -19.62
C GLY A 58 10.10 8.68 -18.20
N ARG A 59 9.57 9.86 -17.88
CA ARG A 59 9.01 10.18 -16.55
C ARG A 59 7.95 9.18 -16.09
N ASP A 60 7.11 8.69 -17.01
CA ASP A 60 6.06 7.73 -16.68
C ASP A 60 6.61 6.42 -16.14
N ARG A 61 7.76 5.96 -16.68
CA ARG A 61 8.42 4.73 -16.21
C ARG A 61 9.02 4.91 -14.83
N ILE A 62 9.69 6.04 -14.59
CA ILE A 62 10.23 6.40 -13.27
C ILE A 62 9.09 6.48 -12.26
N ASN A 63 7.99 7.14 -12.60
CA ASN A 63 6.82 7.27 -11.74
C ASN A 63 6.17 5.92 -11.43
N ALA A 64 6.06 5.03 -12.43
CA ALA A 64 5.49 3.69 -12.24
C ALA A 64 6.35 2.84 -11.30
N LEU A 65 7.67 2.86 -11.47
CA LEU A 65 8.60 2.14 -10.59
C LEU A 65 8.64 2.74 -9.17
N ASN A 66 8.59 4.07 -9.07
CA ASN A 66 8.48 4.76 -7.78
C ASN A 66 7.21 4.34 -7.03
N ARG A 67 6.08 4.25 -7.75
CA ARG A 67 4.82 3.77 -7.21
C ARG A 67 4.89 2.29 -6.80
N ALA A 68 5.57 1.46 -7.59
CA ALA A 68 5.79 0.06 -7.25
C ALA A 68 6.66 -0.09 -5.98
N ARG A 69 7.73 0.70 -5.85
CA ARG A 69 8.54 0.77 -4.62
C ARG A 69 7.67 1.10 -3.41
N ASN A 70 6.87 2.16 -3.49
CA ASN A 70 6.00 2.57 -2.38
C ASN A 70 4.99 1.49 -2.04
N LEU A 71 4.39 0.83 -3.03
CA LEU A 71 3.50 -0.30 -2.80
C LEU A 71 4.22 -1.47 -2.12
N CYS A 72 5.47 -1.76 -2.49
CA CYS A 72 6.27 -2.79 -1.81
C CYS A 72 6.54 -2.43 -0.35
N ILE A 73 6.86 -1.16 -0.03
CA ILE A 73 6.98 -0.66 1.35
C ILE A 73 5.65 -0.85 2.10
N ASP A 74 4.57 -0.38 1.48
CA ASP A 74 3.21 -0.45 2.01
C ASP A 74 2.72 -1.88 2.20
N LEU A 75 3.26 -2.86 1.48
CA LEU A 75 2.92 -4.28 1.62
C LEU A 75 3.93 -5.06 2.49
N GLY A 76 5.05 -4.46 2.89
CA GLY A 76 6.08 -5.07 3.73
C GLY A 76 7.14 -5.84 2.95
N TYR A 77 7.10 -5.77 1.62
CA TYR A 77 8.09 -6.33 0.70
C TYR A 77 9.34 -5.44 0.67
N LEU A 78 10.04 -5.33 1.80
CA LEU A 78 11.18 -4.42 1.96
C LEU A 78 12.35 -4.81 1.03
N ALA A 79 12.60 -6.10 0.82
CA ALA A 79 13.67 -6.54 -0.08
C ALA A 79 13.40 -6.11 -1.53
N GLU A 80 12.16 -6.27 -1.99
CA GLU A 80 11.70 -5.85 -3.31
C GLU A 80 11.71 -4.31 -3.42
N ALA A 81 11.29 -3.60 -2.37
CA ALA A 81 11.35 -2.15 -2.33
C ALA A 81 12.79 -1.64 -2.43
N VAL A 82 13.74 -2.25 -1.72
CA VAL A 82 15.16 -1.91 -1.80
C VAL A 82 15.71 -2.20 -3.19
N ALA A 83 15.41 -3.37 -3.78
CA ALA A 83 15.86 -3.70 -5.12
C ALA A 83 15.34 -2.71 -6.18
N ILE A 84 14.08 -2.27 -6.08
CA ILE A 84 13.52 -1.24 -6.97
C ILE A 84 14.17 0.12 -6.71
N ALA A 85 14.46 0.46 -5.45
CA ALA A 85 15.12 1.70 -5.06
C ALA A 85 16.56 1.79 -5.61
N GLU A 86 17.35 0.73 -5.49
CA GLU A 86 18.69 0.64 -6.06
C GLU A 86 18.66 0.79 -7.59
N LEU A 87 17.74 0.09 -8.27
CA LEU A 87 17.53 0.22 -9.72
C LEU A 87 17.19 1.66 -10.13
N LEU A 88 16.39 2.37 -9.33
CA LEU A 88 16.08 3.77 -9.56
C LEU A 88 17.33 4.65 -9.36
N LEU A 89 18.14 4.43 -8.32
CA LEU A 89 19.34 5.25 -8.05
C LEU A 89 20.40 5.18 -9.16
N GLU A 90 20.46 4.09 -9.91
CA GLU A 90 21.31 3.95 -11.11
C GLU A 90 20.94 4.92 -12.24
N ARG A 91 19.76 5.56 -12.17
CA ARG A 91 19.21 6.38 -13.26
C ARG A 91 19.49 7.87 -13.11
N SER A 92 20.22 8.45 -14.05
CA SER A 92 20.55 9.89 -14.05
C SER A 92 19.33 10.80 -14.24
N GLU A 93 18.23 10.28 -14.77
CA GLU A 93 16.99 11.00 -15.06
C GLU A 93 16.16 11.35 -13.82
N ILE A 94 16.47 10.73 -12.68
CA ILE A 94 15.80 11.02 -11.41
C ILE A 94 16.20 12.40 -10.91
N ASN A 95 15.19 13.24 -10.63
CA ASN A 95 15.42 14.56 -10.07
C ASN A 95 16.06 14.48 -8.67
N LEU A 96 16.78 15.53 -8.30
CA LEU A 96 17.55 15.56 -7.06
C LEU A 96 16.71 15.29 -5.79
N PRO A 97 15.50 15.88 -5.62
CA PRO A 97 14.65 15.57 -4.47
C PRO A 97 14.27 14.09 -4.35
N LEU A 98 13.80 13.49 -5.43
CA LEU A 98 13.41 12.08 -5.44
C LEU A 98 14.61 11.17 -5.23
N ARG A 99 15.78 11.52 -5.77
CA ARG A 99 17.03 10.80 -5.52
C ARG A 99 17.40 10.81 -4.04
N GLN A 100 17.31 11.96 -3.37
CA GLN A 100 17.60 12.08 -1.94
C GLN A 100 16.62 11.26 -1.09
N GLU A 101 15.33 11.28 -1.42
CA GLU A 101 14.30 10.44 -0.78
C GLU A 101 14.64 8.95 -0.92
N ILE A 102 14.95 8.50 -2.14
CA ILE A 102 15.31 7.10 -2.40
C ILE A 102 16.59 6.71 -1.66
N GLN A 103 17.60 7.58 -1.66
CA GLN A 103 18.88 7.35 -0.98
C GLN A 103 18.68 7.19 0.54
N ALA A 104 17.88 8.07 1.15
CA ALA A 104 17.55 7.99 2.57
C ALA A 104 16.83 6.67 2.91
N PHE A 105 15.93 6.22 2.04
CA PHE A 105 15.27 4.92 2.17
C PHE A 105 16.24 3.73 2.06
N VAL A 106 17.17 3.75 1.10
CA VAL A 106 18.17 2.66 0.95
C VAL A 106 19.16 2.63 2.12
N GLU A 107 19.53 3.79 2.67
CA GLU A 107 20.42 3.90 3.84
C GLU A 107 19.76 3.42 5.13
N ARG A 108 18.44 3.64 5.26
CA ARG A 108 17.63 3.15 6.39
C ARG A 108 16.35 2.50 5.88
N PRO A 109 16.45 1.28 5.32
CA PRO A 109 15.31 0.57 4.79
C PRO A 109 14.57 -0.04 5.97
N SER A 110 13.71 0.75 6.60
CA SER A 110 12.94 0.23 7.71
C SER A 110 11.63 0.97 7.92
N THR A 111 10.56 0.19 7.98
CA THR A 111 9.49 0.37 8.96
C THR A 111 9.75 -0.63 10.09
N PRO A 112 10.65 -0.36 11.06
CA PRO A 112 10.98 -1.34 12.11
C PRO A 112 9.73 -1.82 12.83
N TRP A 113 8.80 -0.88 13.04
CA TRP A 113 7.50 -1.14 13.65
C TRP A 113 6.72 -2.23 12.91
N ARG A 114 6.79 -2.30 11.58
CA ARG A 114 6.00 -3.27 10.79
C ARG A 114 6.46 -4.69 11.02
N MET A 115 7.76 -4.92 10.89
CA MET A 115 8.37 -6.23 11.15
C MET A 115 8.07 -6.67 12.58
N GLU A 116 8.08 -5.73 13.52
CA GLU A 116 7.81 -6.00 14.92
C GLU A 116 6.32 -6.31 15.19
N ILE A 117 5.38 -5.58 14.57
CA ILE A 117 3.94 -5.91 14.60
C ILE A 117 3.70 -7.30 14.02
N GLU A 118 4.23 -7.61 12.84
CA GLU A 118 4.08 -8.91 12.21
C GLU A 118 4.69 -10.03 13.06
N ARG A 119 5.83 -9.77 13.71
CA ARG A 119 6.44 -10.68 14.67
C ARG A 119 5.54 -10.90 15.89
N CYS A 120 4.98 -9.85 16.48
CA CYS A 120 4.07 -9.96 17.61
C CYS A 120 2.78 -10.72 17.24
N ILE A 121 2.19 -10.46 16.08
CA ILE A 121 1.02 -11.18 15.56
C ILE A 121 1.35 -12.67 15.40
N ARG A 122 2.47 -12.99 14.74
CA ARG A 122 2.90 -14.37 14.52
C ARG A 122 3.19 -15.12 15.82
N LEU A 123 3.77 -14.43 16.80
CA LEU A 123 4.05 -15.00 18.13
C LEU A 123 2.86 -14.92 19.08
N GLN A 124 1.74 -14.33 18.65
CA GLN A 124 0.55 -14.08 19.48
C GLN A 124 0.93 -13.41 20.81
N ARG A 125 1.67 -12.30 20.75
CA ARG A 125 2.14 -11.56 21.92
C ARG A 125 1.53 -10.17 21.96
N PRO A 126 0.92 -9.75 23.08
CA PRO A 126 0.45 -8.39 23.26
C PRO A 126 1.59 -7.37 23.13
N PHE A 127 1.26 -6.20 22.59
CA PHE A 127 2.22 -5.12 22.39
C PHE A 127 1.56 -3.75 22.50
N ARG A 128 2.38 -2.73 22.77
CA ARG A 128 1.95 -1.33 22.74
C ARG A 128 2.30 -0.71 21.40
N LEU A 129 1.38 0.10 20.89
CA LEU A 129 1.51 0.84 19.63
C LEU A 129 1.19 2.31 19.86
N THR A 130 2.10 3.19 19.42
CA THR A 130 1.79 4.62 19.26
C THR A 130 1.23 4.85 17.86
N TYR A 131 0.10 5.55 17.78
CA TYR A 131 -0.64 5.79 16.56
C TYR A 131 -0.96 7.28 16.41
N GLN A 132 -0.82 7.82 15.19
CA GLN A 132 -1.22 9.19 14.91
C GLN A 132 -2.56 9.22 14.15
N ASP A 133 -3.54 9.93 14.70
CA ASP A 133 -4.82 10.08 14.02
C ASP A 133 -4.80 11.11 12.89
N ALA A 134 -5.94 11.28 12.20
CA ALA A 134 -6.05 12.23 11.09
C ALA A 134 -5.85 13.70 11.49
N ALA A 135 -6.05 14.04 12.77
CA ALA A 135 -5.89 15.37 13.31
C ALA A 135 -4.48 15.59 13.90
N GLY A 136 -3.59 14.60 13.78
CA GLY A 136 -2.23 14.64 14.30
C GLY A 136 -2.11 14.30 15.78
N ARG A 137 -3.20 13.94 16.47
CA ARG A 137 -3.16 13.53 17.88
C ARG A 137 -2.55 12.14 18.01
N LEU A 138 -1.66 11.99 18.98
CA LEU A 138 -1.06 10.71 19.32
C LEU A 138 -1.96 9.92 20.27
N TRP A 139 -2.13 8.65 19.93
CA TRP A 139 -2.84 7.63 20.69
C TRP A 139 -1.86 6.53 21.07
N ASN A 140 -2.05 5.94 22.25
CA ASN A 140 -1.28 4.78 22.67
C ASN A 140 -2.25 3.64 22.92
N PHE A 141 -2.04 2.53 22.24
CA PHE A 141 -2.88 1.35 22.32
C PHE A 141 -2.11 0.18 22.91
N THR A 142 -2.75 -0.54 23.83
CA THR A 142 -2.32 -1.85 24.32
C THR A 142 -3.07 -2.91 23.53
N ILE A 143 -2.42 -3.42 22.48
CA ILE A 143 -3.00 -4.37 21.52
C ILE A 143 -2.90 -5.79 22.08
N ARG A 144 -4.05 -6.46 22.16
CA ARG A 144 -4.17 -7.86 22.59
C ARG A 144 -4.56 -8.83 21.48
N HIS A 145 -5.10 -8.34 20.38
CA HIS A 145 -5.26 -9.12 19.16
C HIS A 145 -4.96 -8.22 17.98
N ALA A 146 -4.34 -8.72 16.93
CA ALA A 146 -4.20 -7.97 15.69
C ALA A 146 -4.09 -8.88 14.47
N LYS A 147 -4.56 -8.36 13.34
CA LYS A 147 -4.32 -8.88 12.00
C LYS A 147 -4.19 -7.72 11.02
N ILE A 148 -3.37 -7.91 10.00
CA ILE A 148 -3.25 -6.95 8.90
C ILE A 148 -4.24 -7.36 7.81
N VAL A 149 -5.11 -6.43 7.44
CA VAL A 149 -6.12 -6.62 6.40
C VAL A 149 -6.05 -5.48 5.38
N THR A 150 -6.48 -5.75 4.15
CA THR A 150 -6.56 -4.72 3.11
C THR A 150 -8.01 -4.35 2.85
N TYR A 151 -8.33 -3.06 2.96
CA TYR A 151 -9.61 -2.49 2.55
C TYR A 151 -9.38 -1.36 1.58
N GLU A 152 -10.05 -1.40 0.42
CA GLU A 152 -10.04 -0.32 -0.57
C GLU A 152 -8.61 0.18 -0.88
N ASP A 153 -7.74 -0.75 -1.26
CA ASP A 153 -6.33 -0.50 -1.63
C ASP A 153 -5.44 0.06 -0.50
N ARG A 154 -5.86 -0.05 0.76
CA ARG A 154 -5.07 0.35 1.92
C ARG A 154 -5.01 -0.74 2.97
N GLN A 155 -3.90 -0.79 3.67
CA GLN A 155 -3.73 -1.74 4.78
C GLN A 155 -4.12 -1.13 6.12
N TYR A 156 -4.79 -1.97 6.91
CA TYR A 156 -5.26 -1.66 8.24
C TYR A 156 -4.79 -2.74 9.19
N LEU A 157 -4.40 -2.32 10.39
CA LEU A 157 -4.33 -3.18 11.56
C LEU A 157 -5.74 -3.24 12.15
N GLU A 158 -6.44 -4.35 11.95
CA GLU A 158 -7.62 -4.66 12.75
C GLU A 158 -7.15 -5.26 14.07
N CYS A 159 -7.48 -4.61 15.18
CA CYS A 159 -6.99 -5.00 16.49
C CYS A 159 -8.04 -4.91 17.59
N TRP A 160 -7.85 -5.71 18.63
CA TRP A 160 -8.52 -5.56 19.91
C TRP A 160 -7.54 -4.89 20.87
N CYS A 161 -7.93 -3.81 21.53
CA CYS A 161 -7.10 -3.12 22.53
C CYS A 161 -7.87 -2.77 23.80
N ASP A 162 -7.12 -2.52 24.89
CA ASP A 162 -7.71 -2.15 26.18
C ASP A 162 -8.39 -0.78 26.12
N GLU A 163 -7.84 0.14 25.35
CA GLU A 163 -8.30 1.51 25.24
C GLU A 163 -9.56 1.60 24.36
N THR A 164 -10.62 2.17 24.92
CA THR A 164 -11.92 2.37 24.25
C THR A 164 -12.25 3.85 24.04
N GLU A 165 -11.49 4.77 24.66
CA GLU A 165 -11.69 6.21 24.53
C GLU A 165 -11.59 6.63 23.05
N GLY A 166 -12.58 7.37 22.56
CA GLY A 166 -12.63 7.81 21.17
C GLY A 166 -13.11 6.75 20.17
N SER A 167 -13.31 5.50 20.60
CA SER A 167 -14.01 4.51 19.80
C SER A 167 -15.42 5.00 19.51
N ARG A 168 -15.81 4.91 18.25
CA ARG A 168 -17.17 5.27 17.83
C ARG A 168 -18.05 4.05 17.75
N ASP A 169 -17.54 2.83 18.01
CA ASP A 169 -18.29 1.59 17.81
C ASP A 169 -19.38 1.38 18.89
N ILE A 170 -20.19 0.33 18.75
CA ILE A 170 -21.18 -0.06 19.76
C ILE A 170 -20.51 -0.72 20.96
N GLU A 171 -21.20 -0.84 22.10
CA GLU A 171 -20.62 -1.35 23.36
C GLU A 171 -19.87 -2.68 23.18
N ALA A 172 -20.50 -3.64 22.50
CA ALA A 172 -19.94 -4.97 22.25
C ALA A 172 -18.65 -4.97 21.40
N LEU A 173 -18.38 -3.89 20.66
CA LEU A 173 -17.26 -3.75 19.73
C LEU A 173 -16.32 -2.59 20.10
N LEU A 174 -16.48 -1.94 21.26
CA LEU A 174 -15.71 -0.75 21.64
C LEU A 174 -14.19 -0.95 21.61
N HIS A 175 -13.75 -2.15 21.96
CA HIS A 175 -12.33 -2.54 22.00
C HIS A 175 -11.74 -2.83 20.62
N ASN A 176 -12.57 -2.99 19.59
CA ASN A 176 -12.10 -3.25 18.25
C ASN A 176 -11.75 -1.94 17.53
N TRP A 177 -10.52 -1.81 17.08
CA TRP A 177 -10.04 -0.69 16.27
C TRP A 177 -9.57 -1.13 14.89
N SER A 178 -9.70 -0.23 13.91
CA SER A 178 -9.19 -0.41 12.55
C SER A 178 -8.24 0.75 12.24
N LEU A 179 -6.95 0.51 12.45
CA LEU A 179 -5.90 1.53 12.38
C LEU A 179 -5.19 1.45 11.05
N ARG A 180 -5.14 2.52 10.27
CA ARG A 180 -4.41 2.51 9.00
C ARG A 180 -2.90 2.40 9.23
N LEU A 181 -2.25 1.45 8.58
CA LEU A 181 -0.81 1.22 8.76
C LEU A 181 0.05 2.42 8.34
N ASP A 182 -0.37 3.17 7.31
CA ASP A 182 0.31 4.36 6.80
C ASP A 182 0.28 5.58 7.75
N ARG A 183 -0.33 5.43 8.93
CA ARG A 183 -0.41 6.46 9.98
C ARG A 183 0.34 6.08 11.25
N ILE A 184 1.02 4.94 11.26
CA ILE A 184 1.95 4.60 12.33
C ILE A 184 3.23 5.41 12.05
N PRO A 185 3.66 6.29 12.96
CA PRO A 185 4.88 7.07 12.77
C PRO A 185 6.09 6.15 12.51
N ASP A 186 7.04 6.57 11.69
CA ASP A 186 8.24 5.77 11.39
C ASP A 186 9.07 5.52 12.66
N GLU A 187 9.08 6.49 13.58
CA GLU A 187 9.68 6.42 14.90
C GLU A 187 8.85 5.64 15.95
N ALA A 188 7.71 5.06 15.56
CA ALA A 188 6.86 4.32 16.50
C ALA A 188 7.64 3.13 17.11
N VAL A 189 7.73 3.13 18.44
CA VAL A 189 8.34 2.03 19.19
C VAL A 189 7.27 1.02 19.54
N ILE A 190 7.38 -0.17 18.96
CA ILE A 190 6.56 -1.32 19.37
C ILE A 190 7.23 -1.96 20.58
N SER A 191 6.54 -1.95 21.72
CA SER A 191 7.05 -2.52 22.97
C SER A 191 6.17 -3.67 23.45
N PRO A 192 6.74 -4.70 24.11
CA PRO A 192 5.93 -5.77 24.69
C PRO A 192 4.93 -5.22 25.71
N ALA A 193 3.73 -5.80 25.74
CA ALA A 193 2.74 -5.53 26.78
C ALA A 193 2.49 -6.77 27.64
N GLU A 194 2.13 -6.56 28.90
CA GLU A 194 1.74 -7.64 29.80
C GLU A 194 0.32 -8.15 29.51
N GLY A 195 0.05 -9.38 29.96
CA GLY A 195 -1.25 -10.04 29.85
C GLY A 195 -1.36 -10.98 28.65
N HIS A 196 -2.59 -11.37 28.33
CA HIS A 196 -2.87 -12.43 27.36
C HIS A 196 -3.19 -11.87 25.98
N TRP A 197 -2.80 -12.63 24.96
CA TRP A 197 -3.29 -12.44 23.60
C TRP A 197 -4.73 -12.93 23.50
N GLN A 198 -5.60 -12.10 22.95
CA GLN A 198 -6.96 -12.43 22.61
C GLN A 198 -6.96 -13.25 21.30
N PRO A 199 -7.62 -14.42 21.25
CA PRO A 199 -7.57 -15.30 20.09
C PRO A 199 -8.22 -14.67 18.85
N GLN A 200 -9.24 -13.83 19.06
CA GLN A 200 -10.01 -13.18 18.00
C GLN A 200 -10.50 -11.79 18.45
N LEU A 201 -10.93 -10.99 17.47
CA LEU A 201 -11.67 -9.75 17.73
C LEU A 201 -13.04 -10.05 18.35
N SER A 202 -13.61 -9.06 19.05
CA SER A 202 -15.03 -9.12 19.43
C SER A 202 -15.88 -9.17 18.16
N THR A 203 -16.99 -9.90 18.19
CA THR A 203 -17.89 -9.98 17.04
C THR A 203 -19.35 -10.00 17.50
N ILE A 204 -20.22 -9.46 16.66
CA ILE A 204 -21.67 -9.53 16.80
C ILE A 204 -22.27 -10.15 15.55
N GLN A 205 -23.50 -10.67 15.65
CA GLN A 205 -24.28 -11.07 14.49
C GLN A 205 -25.22 -9.94 14.11
N VAL A 206 -25.11 -9.46 12.86
CA VAL A 206 -25.99 -8.43 12.31
C VAL A 206 -26.90 -9.06 11.28
N GLU A 207 -28.19 -8.92 11.48
CA GLU A 207 -29.21 -9.28 10.50
C GLU A 207 -29.52 -8.09 9.60
N PHE A 208 -29.50 -8.32 8.29
CA PHE A 208 -29.95 -7.36 7.29
C PHE A 208 -30.63 -8.07 6.13
N TRP A 209 -31.59 -7.38 5.51
CA TRP A 209 -32.36 -7.90 4.40
C TRP A 209 -32.00 -7.15 3.13
N LEU A 210 -31.83 -7.90 2.05
CA LEU A 210 -31.60 -7.39 0.71
C LEU A 210 -32.90 -7.47 -0.09
N LEU A 211 -33.21 -6.41 -0.82
CA LEU A 211 -34.45 -6.24 -1.56
C LEU A 211 -34.21 -6.20 -3.06
N ASN A 212 -35.28 -6.34 -3.85
CA ASN A 212 -35.29 -6.12 -5.30
C ASN A 212 -34.19 -6.93 -6.03
N SER A 213 -33.62 -6.35 -7.10
CA SER A 213 -32.56 -6.98 -7.89
C SER A 213 -31.34 -7.38 -7.05
N LEU A 214 -31.02 -6.61 -6.00
CA LEU A 214 -29.89 -6.89 -5.12
C LEU A 214 -30.06 -8.22 -4.38
N ALA A 215 -31.28 -8.55 -3.95
CA ALA A 215 -31.57 -9.83 -3.29
C ALA A 215 -31.19 -11.03 -4.18
N PHE A 216 -31.44 -10.93 -5.49
CA PHE A 216 -31.13 -11.98 -6.46
C PHE A 216 -29.66 -12.02 -6.84
N SER A 217 -29.02 -10.86 -7.04
CA SER A 217 -27.63 -10.77 -7.48
C SER A 217 -26.61 -10.97 -6.36
N TYR A 218 -27.05 -10.94 -5.09
CA TYR A 218 -26.16 -11.06 -3.95
C TYR A 218 -25.39 -12.38 -3.94
N ARG A 219 -24.07 -12.27 -3.79
CA ARG A 219 -23.17 -13.41 -3.59
C ARG A 219 -22.76 -13.45 -2.14
N SER A 220 -23.01 -14.60 -1.50
CA SER A 220 -22.66 -14.81 -0.10
C SER A 220 -21.18 -14.55 0.15
N LYS A 221 -20.87 -13.85 1.22
CA LYS A 221 -19.52 -13.78 1.77
C LYS A 221 -19.34 -14.98 2.69
N THR A 222 -18.96 -16.12 2.11
CA THR A 222 -18.98 -17.45 2.74
C THR A 222 -18.25 -17.57 4.08
N GLU A 223 -17.31 -16.67 4.37
CA GLU A 223 -16.58 -16.66 5.65
C GLU A 223 -17.26 -15.83 6.76
N ALA A 224 -18.16 -14.91 6.41
CA ALA A 224 -18.78 -13.98 7.36
C ALA A 224 -20.31 -14.11 7.43
N ASP A 225 -20.97 -14.50 6.33
CA ASP A 225 -22.41 -14.71 6.28
C ASP A 225 -22.74 -16.09 6.89
N LEU A 226 -23.34 -16.08 8.08
CA LEU A 226 -23.77 -17.26 8.82
C LEU A 226 -25.11 -17.80 8.30
N VAL A 227 -25.98 -16.91 7.86
CA VAL A 227 -27.27 -17.23 7.26
C VAL A 227 -27.41 -16.47 5.95
N ASN A 228 -27.89 -17.15 4.92
CA ASN A 228 -28.24 -16.57 3.64
C ASN A 228 -29.43 -17.33 3.05
N GLU A 229 -30.64 -16.81 3.27
CA GLU A 229 -31.87 -17.48 2.88
C GLU A 229 -32.85 -16.53 2.19
N TRP A 230 -33.67 -17.09 1.32
CA TRP A 230 -34.77 -16.35 0.70
C TRP A 230 -35.99 -16.37 1.61
N LEU A 231 -36.58 -15.21 1.85
CA LEU A 231 -37.82 -15.02 2.59
C LEU A 231 -38.97 -14.75 1.59
N PRO A 232 -39.84 -15.74 1.29
CA PRO A 232 -40.88 -15.59 0.29
C PRO A 232 -41.89 -14.48 0.61
N ASP A 233 -42.32 -14.39 1.87
CA ASP A 233 -43.38 -13.46 2.28
C ASP A 233 -42.95 -11.99 2.20
N GLN A 234 -41.66 -11.73 2.44
CA GLN A 234 -41.06 -10.40 2.40
C GLN A 234 -40.45 -10.08 1.03
N GLN A 235 -40.43 -11.06 0.10
CA GLN A 235 -39.70 -10.99 -1.17
C GLN A 235 -38.27 -10.45 -1.00
N ALA A 236 -37.60 -10.92 0.04
CA ALA A 236 -36.31 -10.41 0.48
C ALA A 236 -35.33 -11.56 0.71
N ARG A 237 -34.04 -11.27 0.60
CA ARG A 237 -32.99 -12.21 1.03
C ARG A 237 -32.48 -11.80 2.41
N ARG A 238 -32.65 -12.69 3.39
CA ARG A 238 -32.20 -12.50 4.77
C ARG A 238 -30.75 -12.96 4.90
N ILE A 239 -29.91 -12.06 5.40
CA ILE A 239 -28.52 -12.33 5.72
C ILE A 239 -28.30 -12.11 7.21
N VAL A 240 -27.67 -13.08 7.88
CA VAL A 240 -27.09 -12.87 9.22
C VAL A 240 -25.58 -12.96 9.08
N ARG A 241 -24.88 -11.88 9.38
CA ARG A 241 -23.43 -11.77 9.19
C ARG A 241 -22.70 -11.53 10.50
N GLN A 242 -21.57 -12.20 10.68
CA GLN A 242 -20.63 -11.90 11.74
C GLN A 242 -19.84 -10.61 11.43
N VAL A 243 -19.97 -9.61 12.28
CA VAL A 243 -19.36 -8.28 12.12
C VAL A 243 -18.46 -7.98 13.31
N ASN A 244 -17.25 -7.47 13.04
CA ASN A 244 -16.28 -7.01 14.02
C ASN A 244 -16.16 -5.48 14.11
N HIS A 245 -16.65 -4.74 13.11
CA HIS A 245 -16.66 -3.28 13.08
C HIS A 245 -17.92 -2.74 12.41
N THR A 246 -18.70 -1.92 13.12
CA THR A 246 -19.89 -1.29 12.52
C THR A 246 -19.51 -0.30 11.42
N PHE A 247 -18.35 0.35 11.50
CA PHE A 247 -17.87 1.28 10.47
C PHE A 247 -17.76 0.61 9.09
N TRP A 248 -17.07 -0.52 9.00
CA TRP A 248 -16.87 -1.25 7.74
C TRP A 248 -18.17 -1.85 7.23
N PHE A 249 -18.99 -2.40 8.13
CA PHE A 249 -20.32 -2.88 7.80
C PHE A 249 -21.19 -1.77 7.19
N PHE A 250 -21.29 -0.61 7.83
CA PHE A 250 -22.06 0.53 7.32
C PHE A 250 -21.50 1.07 6.00
N ARG A 251 -20.18 1.11 5.84
CA ARG A 251 -19.54 1.55 4.58
C ARG A 251 -19.92 0.65 3.41
N GLU A 252 -20.07 -0.65 3.64
CA GLU A 252 -20.59 -1.57 2.65
C GLU A 252 -22.09 -1.36 2.41
N VAL A 253 -22.91 -1.41 3.46
CA VAL A 253 -24.37 -1.35 3.36
C VAL A 253 -24.87 -0.06 2.72
N ARG A 254 -24.18 1.07 2.94
CA ARG A 254 -24.51 2.34 2.25
C ARG A 254 -24.50 2.21 0.73
N ARG A 255 -23.66 1.35 0.15
CA ARG A 255 -23.60 1.12 -1.30
C ARG A 255 -24.84 0.41 -1.84
N TYR A 256 -25.54 -0.34 -1.00
CA TYR A 256 -26.79 -1.00 -1.34
C TYR A 256 -27.97 -0.02 -1.38
N GLY A 257 -27.84 1.13 -0.71
CA GLY A 257 -28.86 2.17 -0.67
C GLY A 257 -30.19 1.66 -0.11
N SER A 258 -31.30 2.08 -0.72
CA SER A 258 -32.65 1.69 -0.32
C SER A 258 -32.98 0.20 -0.52
N ASN A 259 -32.10 -0.57 -1.16
CA ASN A 259 -32.29 -2.00 -1.38
C ASN A 259 -31.74 -2.86 -0.22
N CYS A 260 -31.36 -2.26 0.91
CA CYS A 260 -30.92 -2.96 2.09
C CYS A 260 -31.58 -2.40 3.35
N ILE A 261 -32.03 -3.29 4.23
CA ILE A 261 -32.61 -2.96 5.54
C ILE A 261 -31.73 -3.59 6.60
N VAL A 262 -31.16 -2.80 7.51
CA VAL A 262 -30.52 -3.32 8.73
C VAL A 262 -31.62 -3.64 9.73
N VAL A 263 -31.74 -4.90 10.14
CA VAL A 263 -32.86 -5.39 10.97
C VAL A 263 -32.48 -5.43 12.44
N GLY A 264 -31.28 -5.91 12.77
CA GLY A 264 -30.83 -5.99 14.14
C GLY A 264 -29.34 -6.38 14.25
N PRO A 265 -28.72 -6.25 15.44
CA PRO A 265 -29.32 -5.86 16.73
C PRO A 265 -29.81 -4.40 16.75
N GLU A 266 -30.71 -4.08 17.70
CA GLU A 266 -31.34 -2.76 17.77
C GLU A 266 -30.33 -1.62 17.80
N GLU A 267 -29.24 -1.76 18.56
CA GLU A 267 -28.18 -0.75 18.67
C GLU A 267 -27.51 -0.47 17.32
N VAL A 268 -27.27 -1.52 16.52
CA VAL A 268 -26.68 -1.39 15.17
C VAL A 268 -27.68 -0.71 14.23
N ARG A 269 -28.96 -1.12 14.30
CA ARG A 269 -30.03 -0.53 13.48
C ARG A 269 -30.22 0.95 13.81
N ALA A 270 -30.36 1.30 15.09
CA ALA A 270 -30.56 2.66 15.56
C ALA A 270 -29.41 3.57 15.11
N ARG A 271 -28.17 3.11 15.28
CA ARG A 271 -27.00 3.87 14.86
C ARG A 271 -26.87 4.03 13.34
N PHE A 272 -27.26 3.04 12.56
CA PHE A 272 -27.35 3.18 11.11
C PHE A 272 -28.45 4.17 10.69
N ALA A 273 -29.61 4.14 11.36
CA ALA A 273 -30.69 5.08 11.12
C ALA A 273 -30.27 6.54 11.43
N GLU A 274 -29.57 6.77 12.54
CA GLU A 274 -29.00 8.08 12.88
C GLU A 274 -27.97 8.57 11.84
N ASP A 275 -27.14 7.67 11.32
CA ASP A 275 -26.18 7.98 10.26
C ASP A 275 -26.89 8.43 8.96
N VAL A 276 -27.91 7.69 8.53
CA VAL A 276 -28.72 8.05 7.35
C VAL A 276 -29.48 9.36 7.58
N ALA A 277 -30.04 9.57 8.77
CA ALA A 277 -30.75 10.80 9.10
C ALA A 277 -29.83 12.03 9.03
N ARG A 278 -28.62 11.94 9.60
CA ARG A 278 -27.61 13.01 9.50
C ARG A 278 -27.19 13.27 8.06
N MET A 279 -27.00 12.21 7.27
CA MET A 279 -26.71 12.36 5.84
C MET A 279 -27.82 13.13 5.12
N ASN A 280 -29.09 12.77 5.34
CA ASN A 280 -30.24 13.42 4.70
C ASN A 280 -30.37 14.91 5.10
N GLN A 281 -30.02 15.28 6.32
CA GLN A 281 -30.06 16.69 6.78
C GLN A 281 -29.18 17.61 5.92
N HIS A 282 -28.09 17.11 5.33
CA HIS A 282 -27.22 17.90 4.44
C HIS A 282 -27.83 18.22 3.07
N TYR A 283 -28.92 17.56 2.67
CA TYR A 283 -29.53 17.72 1.35
C TYR A 283 -30.94 18.32 1.41
N ILE A 284 -31.59 18.26 2.57
CA ILE A 284 -32.97 18.71 2.78
C ILE A 284 -33.02 20.07 3.51
N SER A 285 -31.86 20.58 3.98
CA SER A 285 -31.71 21.98 4.44
C SER A 285 -31.41 22.92 3.28
#